data_AF-A0A2V3VUP3-F1
#
_entry.id   AF-A0A2V3VUP3-F1
#
_cell.length_a   1.000
_cell.length_b   1.000
_cell.length_c   1.000
_cell.angle_alpha   90.00
_cell.angle_beta   90.00
_cell.angle_gamma   90.00
#
_symmetry.space_group_name_H-M   'P 1'
#
loop_
_entity.id
_entity.type
_entity.pdbx_description
1 polymer ?
#
loop_
_entity_poly.entity_id
_entity_poly.type
_entity_poly.pdbx_seq_one_letter_code
_entity_poly.pdbx_strand_id
1 'polypeptide(L)'
;MATIQKGDNKFYVGENENDPLAEITFKQKDENTIIADHTYVSDELRGQGMAGKLVEALIAYAREENVKIVPQCSYVQSKMEKTTEYHDLIAK
;
A
#
# COMPACT_ATOMS: atom_id res chain seq x y z
N MET A 1 7.56 -14.96 -10.43
CA MET A 1 6.99 -13.59 -10.39
C MET A 1 6.40 -13.42 -9.00
N ALA A 2 6.78 -12.37 -8.27
CA ALA A 2 6.24 -12.15 -6.94
C ALA A 2 4.79 -11.66 -7.05
N THR A 3 3.83 -12.46 -6.58
CA THR A 3 2.41 -12.12 -6.62
C THR A 3 2.03 -11.36 -5.36
N ILE A 4 1.33 -10.23 -5.52
CA ILE A 4 0.78 -9.49 -4.39
C ILE A 4 -0.50 -10.21 -3.94
N GLN A 5 -0.54 -10.59 -2.67
CA GLN A 5 -1.69 -11.22 -2.03
C GLN A 5 -2.42 -10.17 -1.19
N LYS A 6 -3.76 -10.21 -1.23
CA LYS A 6 -4.65 -9.35 -0.44
C LYS A 6 -5.16 -10.14 0.76
N GLY A 7 -4.95 -9.61 1.97
CA GLY A 7 -5.66 -10.01 3.19
C GLY A 7 -6.75 -9.00 3.55
N ASP A 8 -7.36 -9.14 4.73
CA ASP A 8 -8.46 -8.28 5.20
C ASP A 8 -8.12 -6.78 5.20
N ASN A 9 -6.90 -6.44 5.63
CA ASN A 9 -6.45 -5.07 5.86
C ASN A 9 -4.94 -4.90 5.57
N LYS A 10 -4.41 -5.79 4.74
CA LYS A 10 -3.00 -5.77 4.34
C LYS A 10 -2.81 -6.37 2.96
N PHE A 11 -1.83 -5.87 2.24
CA PHE A 11 -1.29 -6.55 1.07
C PHE A 11 0.11 -7.03 1.39
N TYR A 12 0.44 -8.25 1.01
CA TYR A 12 1.75 -8.82 1.26
C TYR A 12 2.27 -9.57 0.03
N VAL A 13 3.58 -9.76 0.01
CA VAL A 13 4.33 -10.44 -1.04
C VAL A 13 5.31 -11.36 -0.33
N GLY A 14 5.22 -12.65 -0.60
CA GLY A 14 6.09 -13.66 -0.02
C GLY A 14 5.50 -15.04 -0.26
N GLU A 15 6.29 -16.07 0.06
CA GLU A 15 5.78 -17.45 0.01
C GLU A 15 4.93 -17.80 1.25
N ASN A 16 5.09 -17.05 2.35
CA ASN A 16 4.38 -17.26 3.60
C ASN A 16 3.87 -15.94 4.20
N GLU A 17 2.69 -15.99 4.83
CA GLU A 17 2.12 -14.83 5.53
C GLU A 17 2.82 -14.52 6.86
N ASN A 18 3.51 -15.52 7.44
CA ASN A 18 4.29 -15.35 8.67
C ASN A 18 5.63 -14.65 8.44
N ASP A 19 6.18 -14.72 7.22
CA ASP A 19 7.43 -14.07 6.85
C ASP A 19 7.29 -13.47 5.44
N PRO A 20 6.48 -12.40 5.32
CA PRO A 20 6.32 -11.73 4.04
C PRO A 20 7.60 -10.96 3.72
N LEU A 21 8.09 -11.12 2.49
CA LEU A 21 9.20 -10.33 1.97
C LEU A 21 8.83 -8.85 1.84
N ALA A 22 7.55 -8.53 1.66
CA ALA A 22 7.05 -7.17 1.71
C ALA A 22 5.58 -7.15 2.12
N GLU A 23 5.16 -6.17 2.90
CA GLU A 23 3.77 -5.96 3.24
C GLU A 23 3.42 -4.48 3.41
N ILE A 24 2.16 -4.16 3.19
CA ILE A 24 1.55 -2.86 3.47
C ILE A 24 0.26 -3.11 4.23
N THR A 25 0.10 -2.46 5.37
CA THR A 25 -1.14 -2.51 6.14
C THR A 25 -1.93 -1.23 5.93
N PHE A 26 -3.24 -1.40 5.91
CA PHE A 26 -4.17 -0.29 5.87
C PHE A 26 -5.35 -0.55 6.78
N LYS A 27 -5.99 0.51 7.27
CA LYS A 27 -7.15 0.41 8.17
C LYS A 27 -8.28 1.24 7.63
N GLN A 28 -9.49 0.73 7.68
CA GLN A 28 -10.65 1.54 7.35
C GLN A 28 -10.84 2.63 8.40
N LYS A 29 -10.88 3.88 7.96
CA LYS A 29 -11.10 5.05 8.81
C LYS A 29 -12.56 5.46 8.81
N ASP A 30 -13.15 5.54 7.62
CA ASP A 30 -14.52 5.99 7.36
C ASP A 30 -15.11 5.17 6.19
N GLU A 31 -16.39 5.38 5.87
CA GLU A 31 -17.07 4.69 4.75
C GLU A 31 -16.33 4.85 3.41
N ASN A 32 -15.70 6.01 3.19
CA ASN A 32 -14.98 6.32 1.96
C ASN A 32 -13.48 6.60 2.19
N THR A 33 -12.90 6.17 3.31
CA THR A 33 -11.48 6.48 3.63
C THR A 33 -10.77 5.31 4.30
N ILE A 34 -9.57 5.00 3.82
CA ILE A 34 -8.63 4.03 4.41
C ILE A 34 -7.33 4.74 4.80
N ILE A 35 -6.64 4.24 5.82
CA ILE A 35 -5.36 4.77 6.31
C ILE A 35 -4.27 3.76 6.02
N ALA A 36 -3.24 4.15 5.27
CA ALA A 36 -2.04 3.34 5.09
C ALA A 36 -1.06 3.64 6.23
N ASP A 37 -1.05 2.79 7.26
CA ASP A 37 -0.31 3.04 8.50
C ASP A 37 1.10 2.43 8.53
N HIS A 38 1.30 1.27 7.87
CA HIS A 38 2.58 0.59 7.87
C HIS A 38 2.95 0.06 6.49
N THR A 39 4.23 0.10 6.17
CA THR A 39 4.79 -0.54 4.98
C THR A 39 6.15 -1.12 5.36
N TYR A 40 6.29 -2.41 5.16
CA TYR A 40 7.51 -3.16 5.41
C TYR A 40 7.99 -3.81 4.12
N VAL A 41 9.30 -3.75 3.87
CA VAL A 41 9.95 -4.44 2.76
C VAL A 41 11.26 -5.00 3.26
N SER A 42 11.43 -6.31 3.14
CA SER A 42 12.67 -7.03 3.39
C SER A 42 13.79 -6.48 2.51
N ASP A 43 15.01 -6.51 3.05
CA ASP A 43 16.19 -5.99 2.36
C ASP A 43 16.45 -6.72 1.03
N GLU A 44 16.03 -7.99 0.93
CA GLU A 44 16.10 -8.81 -0.29
C GLU A 44 15.30 -8.23 -1.47
N LEU A 45 14.19 -7.56 -1.18
CA LEU A 45 13.33 -6.89 -2.16
C LEU A 45 13.60 -5.39 -2.27
N ARG A 46 14.50 -4.86 -1.43
CA ARG A 46 14.88 -3.46 -1.43
C ARG A 46 15.67 -3.13 -2.70
N GLY A 47 15.45 -1.94 -3.24
CA GLY A 47 16.00 -1.56 -4.55
C GLY A 47 15.26 -2.15 -5.76
N GLN A 48 14.34 -3.10 -5.58
CA GLN A 48 13.51 -3.65 -6.66
C GLN A 48 12.17 -2.91 -6.85
N GLY A 49 11.92 -1.87 -6.05
CA GLY A 49 10.69 -1.08 -6.11
C GLY A 49 9.44 -1.78 -5.58
N MET A 50 9.57 -2.85 -4.79
CA MET A 50 8.43 -3.62 -4.27
C MET A 50 7.51 -2.81 -3.37
N ALA A 51 8.06 -1.91 -2.54
CA ALA A 51 7.26 -0.97 -1.76
C ALA A 51 6.38 -0.08 -2.66
N GLY A 52 6.87 0.30 -3.85
CA GLY A 52 6.08 1.03 -4.84
C GLY A 52 4.91 0.20 -5.36
N LYS A 53 5.16 -1.06 -5.73
CA LYS A 53 4.12 -1.97 -6.24
C LYS A 53 3.01 -2.25 -5.21
N LEU A 54 3.38 -2.36 -3.93
CA LEU A 54 2.41 -2.49 -2.85
C LEU A 54 1.51 -1.26 -2.72
N VAL A 55 2.09 -0.07 -2.79
CA VAL A 55 1.33 1.19 -2.81
C VAL A 55 0.43 1.25 -4.03
N GLU A 56 0.93 0.87 -5.21
CA GLU A 56 0.13 0.81 -6.45
C GLU A 56 -1.07 -0.13 -6.33
N ALA A 57 -0.89 -1.30 -5.70
CA ALA A 57 -1.98 -2.23 -5.44
C ALA A 57 -3.02 -1.65 -4.45
N LEU A 58 -2.56 -0.97 -3.40
CA LEU A 58 -3.44 -0.29 -2.46
C LEU A 58 -4.24 0.84 -3.14
N ILE A 59 -3.57 1.62 -4.00
CA ILE A 59 -4.18 2.68 -4.81
C ILE A 59 -5.24 2.11 -5.76
N ALA A 60 -4.91 1.02 -6.46
CA ALA A 60 -5.85 0.37 -7.37
C ALA A 60 -7.10 -0.09 -6.63
N TYR A 61 -6.92 -0.75 -5.48
CA TYR A 61 -8.03 -1.14 -4.61
C TYR A 61 -8.86 0.06 -4.14
N ALA A 62 -8.20 1.15 -3.72
CA ALA A 62 -8.89 2.36 -3.31
C ALA A 62 -9.70 2.99 -4.46
N ARG A 63 -9.16 2.96 -5.67
CA ARG A 63 -9.84 3.46 -6.88
C ARG A 63 -11.06 2.62 -7.24
N GLU A 64 -10.94 1.29 -7.17
CA GLU A 64 -12.04 0.36 -7.45
C GLU A 64 -13.18 0.55 -6.44
N GLU A 65 -12.86 0.66 -5.15
CA GLU A 65 -13.85 0.85 -4.08
C GLU A 65 -14.32 2.31 -3.94
N ASN A 66 -13.78 3.25 -4.73
CA ASN A 66 -14.05 4.68 -4.62
C ASN A 66 -13.78 5.25 -3.21
N VAL A 67 -12.74 4.75 -2.55
CA VAL A 67 -12.27 5.23 -1.25
C VAL A 67 -10.99 6.04 -1.38
N LYS A 68 -10.73 6.93 -0.42
CA LYS A 68 -9.52 7.74 -0.33
C LYS A 68 -8.50 7.09 0.61
N ILE A 69 -7.22 7.37 0.39
CA ILE A 69 -6.11 6.88 1.20
C ILE A 69 -5.53 8.03 2.02
N VAL A 70 -5.41 7.84 3.32
CA VAL A 70 -4.63 8.68 4.23
C VAL A 70 -3.23 8.08 4.34
N PRO A 71 -2.19 8.69 3.75
CA PRO A 71 -0.84 8.18 3.85
C PRO A 71 -0.22 8.53 5.21
N GLN A 72 -0.38 7.67 6.21
CA GLN A 72 0.28 7.85 7.52
C GLN A 72 1.73 7.38 7.51
N CYS A 73 2.05 6.36 6.71
CA CYS A 73 3.42 5.94 6.48
C CYS A 73 4.14 6.96 5.58
N SER A 74 5.31 7.45 6.03
CA SER A 74 6.14 8.42 5.31
C SER A 74 6.54 7.97 3.90
N TYR A 75 6.73 6.66 3.70
CA TYR A 75 7.00 6.10 2.38
C TYR A 75 5.80 6.24 1.44
N VAL A 76 4.61 5.86 1.92
CA VAL A 76 3.37 5.97 1.15
C VAL A 76 3.10 7.42 0.80
N GLN A 77 3.26 8.33 1.76
CA GLN A 77 3.13 9.76 1.55
C GLN A 77 4.08 10.24 0.46
N SER A 78 5.37 9.95 0.58
CA SER A 78 6.38 10.32 -0.42
C SER A 78 6.06 9.76 -1.82
N LYS A 79 5.55 8.53 -1.89
CA LYS A 79 5.19 7.89 -3.16
C LYS A 79 3.95 8.53 -3.78
N MET A 80 2.92 8.80 -2.99
CA MET A 80 1.70 9.48 -3.44
C MET A 80 1.97 10.93 -3.83
N GLU A 81 2.80 11.67 -3.08
CA GLU A 81 3.18 13.04 -3.42
C GLU A 81 3.96 13.11 -4.73
N LYS A 82 4.86 12.16 -4.98
CA LYS A 82 5.65 12.08 -6.22
C LYS A 82 4.81 11.72 -7.46
N THR A 83 3.71 10.99 -7.29
CA THR A 83 2.85 10.57 -8.40
C THR A 83 1.56 11.38 -8.41
N THR A 84 1.47 12.37 -9.29
CA THR A 84 0.32 13.28 -9.40
C THR A 84 -1.00 12.53 -9.67
N GLU A 85 -0.96 11.39 -10.35
CA GLU A 85 -2.13 10.55 -10.61
C GLU A 85 -2.77 9.95 -9.35
N TYR A 86 -2.10 10.00 -8.20
CA TYR A 86 -2.63 9.49 -6.94
C TYR A 86 -3.22 10.60 -6.07
N HIS A 87 -3.02 11.88 -6.44
CA HIS A 87 -3.43 13.03 -5.63
C HIS A 87 -4.95 13.13 -5.48
N ASP A 88 -5.72 12.58 -6.41
CA ASP A 88 -7.19 12.53 -6.31
C ASP A 88 -7.66 11.58 -5.20
N LEU A 89 -6.88 10.54 -4.94
CA LEU A 89 -7.15 9.54 -3.90
C LEU A 89 -6.56 9.92 -2.54
N ILE A 90 -5.72 10.95 -2.44
CA ILE A 90 -5.19 11.40 -1.14
C ILE A 90 -6.31 12.05 -0.32
N ALA A 91 -6.61 11.45 0.82
CA ALA A 91 -7.43 12.09 1.84
C ALA A 91 -6.60 13.19 2.53
N LYS A 92 -7.13 14.41 2.54
CA LYS A 92 -6.56 15.56 3.25
C LYS A 92 -6.93 15.53 4.73
#